data_AF-A0A952G1K2-F1
#
_entry.id   AF-A0A952G1K2-F1
#
_cell.length_a   1.000
_cell.length_b   1.000
_cell.length_c   1.000
_cell.angle_alpha   90.00
_cell.angle_beta   90.00
_cell.angle_gamma   90.00
#
_symmetry.space_group_name_H-M   'P 1'
#
loop_
_entity.id
_entity.type
_entity.pdbx_description
1 polymer ?
#
loop_
_entity_poly.entity_id
_entity_poly.type
_entity_poly.pdbx_seq_one_letter_code
_entity_poly.pdbx_strand_id
1 'polypeptide(L)'
;GVHFDWQPQAMAIMQGLRLSDAERESARALLVDSAGRVIAASDGQGILTERIQLRAEGRTSGSYNDTAGRLVAFHRTPGYETYAGLGWYGVIVQG
;
A
#
# COMPACT_ATOMS: atom_id res chain seq x y z
N GLY A 1 19.95 -13.54 4.25
CA GLY A 1 18.77 -12.90 3.64
C GLY A 1 18.37 -11.73 4.50
N VAL A 2 18.05 -10.58 3.91
CA VAL A 2 17.50 -9.46 4.66
C VAL A 2 16.08 -9.84 5.07
N HIS A 3 15.85 -9.99 6.37
CA HIS A 3 14.50 -10.10 6.92
C HIS A 3 13.96 -8.68 7.08
N PHE A 4 13.14 -8.24 6.12
CA PHE A 4 12.49 -6.95 6.19
C PHE A 4 11.09 -7.14 6.76
N ASP A 5 10.96 -6.98 8.06
CA ASP A 5 9.65 -6.82 8.68
C ASP A 5 9.14 -5.45 8.26
N TRP A 6 8.11 -5.41 7.42
CA TRP A 6 7.52 -4.20 6.82
C TRP A 6 6.43 -3.58 7.70
N GLN A 7 5.84 -4.37 8.59
CA GLN A 7 4.65 -3.97 9.34
C GLN A 7 4.91 -2.73 10.23
N PRO A 8 6.02 -2.63 10.98
CA PRO A 8 6.32 -1.43 11.79
C PRO A 8 6.50 -0.16 10.96
N GLN A 9 7.09 -0.25 9.77
CA GLN A 9 7.37 0.87 8.88
C GLN A 9 6.10 1.34 8.18
N ALA A 10 5.24 0.41 7.76
CA ALA A 10 3.91 0.75 7.23
C ALA A 10 3.05 1.47 8.28
N MET A 11 3.07 0.99 9.52
CA MET A 11 2.39 1.65 10.63
C MET A 11 2.98 3.03 10.92
N ALA A 12 4.31 3.20 10.89
CA ALA A 12 4.95 4.50 11.06
C ALA A 12 4.55 5.50 9.95
N ILE A 13 4.44 5.05 8.70
CA ILE A 13 3.95 5.89 7.58
C ILE A 13 2.51 6.33 7.85
N MET A 14 1.64 5.40 8.27
CA MET A 14 0.27 5.75 8.65
C MET A 14 0.23 6.74 9.82
N GLN A 15 1.11 6.60 10.81
CA GLN A 15 1.25 7.52 11.96
C GLN A 15 1.70 8.92 11.54
N GLY A 16 2.52 9.04 10.49
CA GLY A 16 2.95 10.32 9.94
C GLY A 16 1.87 11.08 9.14
N LEU A 17 0.81 10.40 8.70
CA LEU A 17 -0.30 11.05 8.01
C LEU A 17 -1.20 11.77 9.03
N ARG A 18 -1.64 12.99 8.69
CA ARG A 18 -2.64 13.74 9.46
C ARG A 18 -4.03 13.15 9.23
N LEU A 19 -4.24 11.95 9.78
CA LEU A 19 -5.54 11.28 9.86
C LEU A 19 -6.09 11.48 11.27
N SER A 20 -7.39 11.69 11.40
CA SER A 20 -8.09 11.51 12.67
C SER A 20 -8.05 10.04 13.11
N ASP A 21 -8.34 9.77 14.39
CA ASP A 21 -8.31 8.41 14.92
C ASP A 21 -9.30 7.47 14.19
N ALA A 22 -10.50 7.97 13.86
CA ALA A 22 -11.49 7.23 13.08
C ALA A 22 -11.01 6.92 11.64
N GLU A 23 -10.34 7.88 11.00
CA GLU A 23 -9.73 7.66 9.67
C GLU A 23 -8.56 6.67 9.74
N ARG A 24 -7.85 6.63 10.87
CA ARG A 24 -6.75 5.69 11.10
C ARG A 24 -7.25 4.26 11.34
N GLU A 25 -8.32 4.09 12.11
CA GLU A 25 -8.94 2.78 12.34
C GLU A 25 -9.55 2.17 11.07
N SER A 26 -10.05 3.03 10.17
CA SER A 26 -10.64 2.63 8.89
C SER A 26 -9.64 2.57 7.74
N ALA A 27 -8.34 2.84 7.98
CA ALA A 27 -7.32 2.85 6.94
C ALA A 27 -6.29 1.73 7.08
N ARG A 28 -5.95 1.12 5.94
CA ARG A 28 -4.96 0.05 5.81
C ARG A 28 -3.83 0.51 4.88
N ALA A 29 -2.58 0.39 5.31
CA ALA A 29 -1.42 0.52 4.44
C ALA A 29 -0.96 -0.85 3.97
N LEU A 30 -0.79 -0.99 2.66
CA LEU A 30 -0.46 -2.23 1.97
C LEU A 30 0.81 -2.04 1.14
N LEU A 31 1.61 -3.10 1.06
CA LEU A 31 2.60 -3.27 0.01
C LEU A 31 2.07 -4.32 -0.96
N VAL A 32 2.03 -3.97 -2.22
CA VAL A 32 1.41 -4.76 -3.28
C VAL A 32 2.44 -5.05 -4.37
N ASP A 33 2.52 -6.31 -4.81
CA ASP A 33 3.42 -6.70 -5.90
C ASP A 33 2.91 -6.26 -7.29
N SER A 34 3.71 -6.50 -8.33
CA SER A 34 3.37 -6.14 -9.71
C SER A 34 2.10 -6.82 -10.26
N ALA A 35 1.65 -7.92 -9.64
CA ALA A 35 0.45 -8.65 -10.00
C ALA A 35 -0.76 -8.28 -9.10
N GLY A 36 -0.61 -7.24 -8.28
CA GLY A 36 -1.66 -6.78 -7.39
C GLY A 36 -1.80 -7.61 -6.10
N ARG A 37 -0.90 -8.55 -5.80
CA ARG A 37 -0.99 -9.35 -4.57
C ARG A 37 -0.47 -8.57 -3.38
N VAL A 38 -1.21 -8.58 -2.27
CA VAL A 38 -0.76 -8.01 -1.00
C VAL A 38 0.37 -8.87 -0.45
N ILE A 39 1.56 -8.29 -0.32
CA ILE A 39 2.74 -8.96 0.23
C ILE A 39 3.06 -8.49 1.65
N ALA A 40 2.49 -7.36 2.08
CA ALA A 40 2.48 -6.94 3.47
C ALA A 40 1.34 -5.95 3.74
N ALA A 41 0.82 -5.94 4.98
CA ALA A 41 -0.31 -5.10 5.39
C ALA A 41 -0.10 -4.59 6.81
N SER A 42 -0.52 -3.35 7.10
CA SER A 42 -0.37 -2.72 8.42
C SER A 42 -1.18 -3.40 9.51
N ASP A 43 -2.27 -4.07 9.14
CA ASP A 43 -3.17 -4.83 10.04
C ASP A 43 -2.90 -6.34 10.04
N GLY A 44 -1.90 -6.79 9.28
CA GLY A 44 -1.57 -8.22 9.13
C GLY A 44 -2.58 -9.03 8.31
N GLN A 45 -3.66 -8.41 7.81
CA GLN A 45 -4.73 -9.14 7.09
C GLN A 45 -4.44 -9.25 5.60
N GLY A 46 -4.90 -10.35 4.98
CA GLY A 46 -4.84 -10.52 3.53
C GLY A 46 -3.44 -10.78 2.95
N ILE A 47 -2.41 -10.92 3.78
CA ILE A 47 -1.04 -11.16 3.31
C ILE A 47 -1.00 -12.47 2.48
N LEU A 48 -0.48 -12.38 1.26
CA LEU A 48 -0.41 -13.43 0.23
C LEU A 48 -1.75 -14.01 -0.25
N THR A 49 -2.88 -13.55 0.28
CA THR A 49 -4.24 -14.07 -0.02
C THR A 49 -5.14 -13.03 -0.68
N GLU A 50 -4.98 -11.76 -0.32
CA GLU A 50 -5.69 -10.61 -0.90
C GLU A 50 -4.99 -10.14 -2.18
N ARG A 51 -5.81 -9.74 -3.17
CA ARG A 51 -5.35 -9.05 -4.36
C ARG A 51 -6.10 -7.73 -4.52
N ILE A 52 -5.36 -6.65 -4.72
CA ILE A 52 -5.88 -5.33 -5.04
C ILE A 52 -5.78 -5.15 -6.56
N GLN A 53 -6.91 -4.92 -7.22
CA GLN A 53 -6.91 -4.48 -8.61
C GLN A 53 -6.60 -2.97 -8.65
N LEU A 54 -5.31 -2.65 -8.63
CA LEU A 54 -4.84 -1.27 -8.58
C LEU A 54 -5.09 -0.57 -9.93
N ARG A 55 -5.87 0.52 -9.92
CA ARG A 55 -6.15 1.37 -11.08
C ARG A 55 -5.07 2.43 -11.26
N ALA A 56 -3.83 1.98 -11.44
CA ALA A 56 -2.69 2.87 -11.58
C ALA A 56 -2.67 3.59 -12.94
N GLU A 57 -3.21 2.97 -14.00
CA GLU A 57 -3.28 3.56 -15.36
C GLU A 57 -1.91 4.09 -15.86
N GLY A 58 -0.83 3.36 -15.53
CA GLY A 58 0.54 3.74 -15.87
C GLY A 58 1.14 4.85 -14.99
N ARG A 59 0.37 5.43 -14.06
CA ARG A 59 0.86 6.46 -13.14
C ARG A 59 1.76 5.87 -12.06
N THR A 60 2.74 6.67 -11.65
CA THR A 60 3.63 6.35 -10.54
C THR A 60 2.97 6.63 -9.20
N SER A 61 2.02 7.56 -9.11
CA SER A 61 1.25 7.83 -7.90
C SER A 61 -0.11 8.42 -8.24
N GLY A 62 -1.01 8.40 -7.27
CA GLY A 62 -2.33 9.00 -7.39
C GLY A 62 -3.30 8.49 -6.33
N SER A 63 -4.55 8.93 -6.43
CA SER A 63 -5.66 8.42 -5.64
C SER A 63 -6.94 8.33 -6.45
N TYR A 64 -7.86 7.46 -6.02
CA TYR A 64 -9.19 7.30 -6.60
C TYR A 64 -10.15 6.69 -5.57
N ASN A 65 -11.45 6.86 -5.78
CA ASN A 65 -12.46 6.10 -5.05
C ASN A 65 -12.77 4.81 -5.83
N ASP A 66 -12.76 3.67 -5.15
CA ASP A 66 -13.14 2.40 -5.76
C ASP A 66 -14.66 2.26 -5.90
N THR A 67 -15.12 1.14 -6.45
CA THR A 67 -16.56 0.88 -6.66
C THR A 67 -17.33 0.65 -5.37
N ALA A 68 -16.64 0.39 -4.25
CA ALA A 68 -17.23 0.28 -2.92
C ALA A 68 -17.22 1.63 -2.17
N GLY A 69 -16.74 2.71 -2.79
CA GLY A 69 -16.64 4.03 -2.18
C GLY A 69 -15.41 4.22 -1.28
N ARG A 70 -14.47 3.28 -1.27
CA ARG A 70 -13.23 3.39 -0.49
C ARG A 70 -12.23 4.27 -1.22
N LEU A 71 -11.58 5.17 -0.48
CA LEU A 71 -10.44 5.93 -0.98
C LEU A 71 -9.24 5.00 -1.11
N VAL A 72 -8.65 4.95 -2.30
CA VAL A 72 -7.41 4.23 -2.59
C VAL A 72 -6.37 5.24 -3.04
N ALA A 73 -5.27 5.37 -2.28
CA ALA A 73 -4.10 6.14 -2.67
C ALA A 73 -2.93 5.20 -2.94
N PHE A 74 -2.07 5.52 -3.89
CA PHE A 74 -0.95 4.65 -4.26
C PHE A 74 0.30 5.43 -4.67
N HIS A 75 1.45 4.79 -4.48
CA HIS A 75 2.74 5.24 -4.99
C HIS A 75 3.60 4.04 -5.36
N ARG A 76 4.19 4.06 -6.56
CA ARG A 76 5.10 3.03 -7.05
C ARG A 76 6.38 3.09 -6.26
N THR A 77 6.86 1.96 -5.77
CA THR A 77 8.13 1.90 -5.05
C THR A 77 9.26 2.18 -6.04
N PRO A 78 10.18 3.12 -5.75
CA PRO A 78 11.35 3.33 -6.60
C PRO A 78 12.26 2.08 -6.57
N GLY A 79 13.14 1.99 -7.55
CA GLY A 79 14.28 1.10 -7.48
C GLY A 79 15.28 1.52 -6.39
N TYR A 80 16.30 0.71 -6.17
CA TYR A 80 17.41 1.03 -5.26
C TYR A 80 18.70 1.12 -6.05
N GLU A 81 19.45 2.21 -5.85
CA GLU A 81 20.68 2.54 -6.60
C GLU A 81 20.47 2.43 -8.13
N THR A 82 21.03 1.40 -8.74
CA THR A 82 20.99 1.12 -10.18
C THR A 82 19.97 0.06 -10.55
N TYR A 83 19.34 -0.60 -9.57
CA TYR A 83 18.35 -1.63 -9.78
C TYR A 83 16.99 -1.03 -10.06
N ALA A 84 16.36 -1.49 -11.15
CA ALA A 84 14.97 -1.16 -11.43
C ALA A 84 14.06 -1.64 -10.28
N GLY A 85 13.07 -0.82 -9.94
CA GLY A 85 12.05 -1.22 -8.96
C GLY A 85 11.25 -2.43 -9.45
N LEU A 86 10.81 -3.28 -8.53
CA LEU A 86 10.11 -4.55 -8.83
C LEU A 86 8.66 -4.38 -9.32
N GLY A 87 8.25 -3.15 -9.65
CA GLY A 87 6.88 -2.82 -10.02
C GLY A 87 5.90 -2.85 -8.85
N TRP A 88 6.40 -2.80 -7.61
CA TRP A 88 5.56 -2.79 -6.42
C TRP A 88 4.97 -1.41 -6.16
N TYR A 89 3.90 -1.39 -5.39
CA TYR A 89 3.21 -0.18 -4.97
C TYR A 89 2.98 -0.20 -3.47
N GLY A 90 3.25 0.93 -2.81
CA GLY A 90 2.62 1.26 -1.54
C GLY A 90 1.20 1.72 -1.83
N VAL A 91 0.22 1.18 -1.11
CA VAL A 91 -1.20 1.48 -1.27
C VAL A 91 -1.82 1.79 0.09
N ILE A 92 -2.63 2.83 0.17
CA ILE A 92 -3.48 3.12 1.33
C ILE A 92 -4.92 2.93 0.90
N VAL A 93 -5.68 2.15 1.66
CA VAL A 93 -7.13 1.96 1.46
C VAL A 93 -7.84 2.49 2.69
N GLN A 94 -8.83 3.36 2.53
CA GLN A 94 -9.60 3.96 3.62
C GLN A 94 -11.10 3.91 3.27
N GLY A 95 -11.92 3.37 4.18
CA GLY A 95 -13.37 3.34 4.05
C GLY A 95 -14.03 2.19 4.80
#